data_AF-A0A3D1G314-F1
#
_entry.id   AF-A0A3D1G314-F1
#
_cell.length_a   1.000
_cell.length_b   1.000
_cell.length_c   1.000
_cell.angle_alpha   90.00
_cell.angle_beta   90.00
_cell.angle_gamma   90.00
#
_symmetry.space_group_name_H-M   'P 1'
#
loop_
_entity.id
_entity.type
_entity.pdbx_description
1 polymer ?
#
loop_
_entity_poly.entity_id
_entity_poly.type
_entity_poly.pdbx_seq_one_letter_code
_entity_poly.pdbx_strand_id
1 'polypeptide(L)'
;MLLIMAGYTGYAHASTFWEGLWFECEFAGRTAPPADGCAMLDDDGFIFSAGQVTHVKVRDSVETDACKKQRAGQCFRADAPSISISVDRKGKAEFTDTTLGIRFLGCTQIFHKTDINSDRNTDGATFVEARPDDKRCYWAGEKHFYLRRYLGEVKTIE
;
A
#
# COMPACT_ATOMS: atom_id res chain seq x y z
N MET A 1 25.51 28.96 38.13
CA MET A 1 25.18 28.60 36.74
C MET A 1 24.44 27.28 36.78
N LEU A 2 23.11 27.31 36.67
CA LEU A 2 22.25 26.14 36.80
C LEU A 2 22.05 25.55 35.40
N LEU A 3 22.64 24.38 35.12
CA LEU A 3 22.36 23.64 33.88
C LEU A 3 21.00 22.96 34.01
N ILE A 4 20.00 23.49 33.32
CA ILE A 4 18.73 22.81 33.09
C ILE A 4 18.97 21.81 31.97
N MET A 5 19.08 20.53 32.33
CA MET A 5 19.03 19.44 31.35
C MET A 5 17.57 19.27 30.92
N ALA A 6 17.20 19.89 29.79
CA ALA A 6 15.94 19.60 29.13
C ALA A 6 15.98 18.16 28.63
N GLY A 7 15.29 17.26 29.34
CA GLY A 7 15.06 15.91 28.87
C GLY A 7 14.20 15.95 27.62
N TYR A 8 14.81 15.65 26.47
CA TYR A 8 14.06 15.39 25.24
C TYR A 8 13.38 14.03 25.38
N THR A 9 12.11 14.03 25.79
CA THR A 9 11.23 12.90 25.55
C THR A 9 10.97 12.82 24.04
N GLY A 10 11.76 11.99 23.36
CA GLY A 10 11.51 11.62 21.98
C GLY A 10 10.22 10.81 21.91
N TYR A 11 9.10 11.48 21.67
CA TYR A 11 7.90 10.80 21.19
C TYR A 11 8.23 10.26 19.80
N ALA A 12 8.25 8.94 19.63
CA ALA A 12 8.27 8.33 18.31
C ALA A 12 7.03 8.82 17.56
N HIS A 13 7.22 9.69 16.58
CA HIS A 13 6.14 10.21 15.75
C HIS A 13 5.63 9.05 14.89
N ALA A 14 4.42 8.57 15.16
CA ALA A 14 3.75 7.62 14.28
C ALA A 14 3.55 8.30 12.92
N SER A 15 4.10 7.73 11.86
CA SER A 15 3.98 8.28 10.52
C SER A 15 2.54 8.21 10.03
N THR A 16 2.08 9.27 9.37
CA THR A 16 0.78 9.30 8.69
C THR A 16 0.88 8.98 7.21
N PHE A 17 2.08 8.71 6.68
CA PHE A 17 2.29 8.47 5.25
C PHE A 17 1.41 7.32 4.75
N TRP A 18 1.46 6.19 5.45
CA TRP A 18 0.75 4.98 5.09
C TRP A 18 -0.76 5.06 5.37
N GLU A 19 -1.23 5.99 6.21
CA GLU A 19 -2.64 6.10 6.56
C GLU A 19 -3.51 6.26 5.30
N GLY A 20 -4.58 5.47 5.21
CA GLY A 20 -5.52 5.50 4.10
C GLY A 20 -5.58 4.19 3.29
N LEU A 21 -6.19 4.28 2.11
CA LEU A 21 -6.43 3.14 1.22
C LEU A 21 -5.37 3.08 0.12
N TRP A 22 -4.78 1.90 -0.04
CA TRP A 22 -3.72 1.62 -1.00
C TRP A 22 -4.05 0.37 -1.80
N PHE A 23 -3.66 0.33 -3.06
CA PHE A 23 -3.81 -0.84 -3.92
C PHE A 23 -2.49 -1.23 -4.53
N GLU A 24 -2.37 -2.52 -4.85
CA GLU A 24 -1.27 -3.02 -5.66
C GLU A 24 -1.36 -2.49 -7.09
N CYS A 25 -0.23 -2.21 -7.72
CA CYS A 25 -0.18 -1.88 -9.14
C CYS A 25 -0.38 -3.14 -9.98
N GLU A 26 -1.41 -3.16 -10.84
CA GLU A 26 -1.85 -4.34 -11.62
C GLU A 26 -0.72 -4.97 -12.47
N PHE A 27 0.11 -4.13 -13.07
CA PHE A 27 1.18 -4.58 -13.97
C PHE A 27 2.51 -4.84 -13.27
N ALA A 28 2.56 -4.79 -11.93
CA ALA A 28 3.75 -5.14 -11.19
C ALA A 28 4.12 -6.63 -11.37
N GLY A 29 5.43 -6.87 -11.44
CA GLY A 29 6.00 -8.20 -11.28
C GLY A 29 6.28 -8.51 -9.81
N ARG A 30 6.74 -9.73 -9.53
CA ARG A 30 7.11 -10.12 -8.16
C ARG A 30 8.19 -9.21 -7.55
N THR A 31 9.12 -8.73 -8.36
CA THR A 31 10.24 -7.85 -7.95
C THR A 31 10.52 -6.77 -9.00
N ALA A 32 9.59 -6.55 -9.92
CA ALA A 32 9.74 -5.63 -11.04
C ALA A 32 8.63 -4.58 -10.98
N PRO A 33 8.95 -3.29 -11.19
CA PRO A 33 7.97 -2.23 -11.14
C PRO A 33 6.90 -2.40 -12.24
N PRO A 34 5.71 -1.79 -12.05
CA PRO A 34 4.65 -1.86 -13.05
C PRO A 34 5.03 -1.14 -14.34
N ALA A 35 4.75 -1.77 -15.49
CA ALA A 35 5.12 -1.24 -16.80
C ALA A 35 4.33 0.01 -17.23
N ASP A 36 3.14 0.21 -16.64
CA ASP A 36 2.21 1.30 -16.93
C ASP A 36 2.35 2.48 -15.95
N GLY A 37 3.40 2.49 -15.12
CA GLY A 37 3.58 3.53 -14.12
C GLY A 37 2.50 3.52 -13.02
N CYS A 38 1.88 2.36 -12.75
CA CYS A 38 0.80 2.21 -11.78
C CYS A 38 -0.44 3.05 -12.13
N ALA A 39 -0.79 3.12 -13.41
CA ALA A 39 -2.02 3.75 -13.88
C ALA A 39 -3.24 2.85 -13.64
N MET A 40 -3.04 1.54 -13.69
CA MET A 40 -4.02 0.51 -13.33
C MET A 40 -3.67 -0.11 -11.97
N LEU A 41 -4.69 -0.25 -11.14
CA LEU A 41 -4.61 -0.85 -9.81
C LEU A 41 -5.29 -2.21 -9.82
N ASP A 42 -4.71 -3.17 -9.10
CA ASP A 42 -5.29 -4.50 -8.85
C ASP A 42 -6.55 -4.36 -7.97
N ASP A 43 -7.48 -5.32 -8.03
CA ASP A 43 -8.66 -5.37 -7.16
C ASP A 43 -8.30 -5.59 -5.69
N ASP A 44 -7.09 -6.07 -5.40
CA ASP A 44 -6.56 -6.28 -4.05
C ASP A 44 -5.89 -5.04 -3.45
N GLY A 45 -6.37 -4.65 -2.27
CA GLY A 45 -5.88 -3.46 -1.56
C GLY A 45 -5.81 -3.59 -0.04
N PHE A 46 -5.29 -2.54 0.58
CA PHE A 46 -5.06 -2.45 2.01
C PHE A 46 -5.48 -1.08 2.54
N ILE A 47 -6.27 -1.06 3.61
CA ILE A 47 -6.48 0.12 4.44
C ILE A 47 -5.50 0.05 5.60
N PHE A 48 -4.59 1.02 5.70
CA PHE A 48 -3.76 1.20 6.89
C PHE A 48 -4.38 2.29 7.74
N SER A 49 -4.66 1.97 9.00
CA SER A 49 -5.06 2.99 9.97
C SER A 49 -4.82 2.58 11.41
N ALA A 50 -4.32 3.51 12.23
CA ALA A 50 -4.19 3.37 13.68
C ALA A 50 -3.49 2.05 14.09
N GLY A 51 -2.35 1.74 13.47
CA GLY A 51 -1.56 0.53 13.74
C GLY A 51 -2.23 -0.77 13.26
N GLN A 52 -3.17 -0.68 12.32
CA GLN A 52 -3.85 -1.82 11.74
C GLN A 52 -3.72 -1.81 10.21
N VAL A 53 -3.74 -2.99 9.64
CA VAL A 53 -3.93 -3.21 8.20
C VAL A 53 -5.22 -3.99 8.01
N THR A 54 -6.05 -3.54 7.09
CA THR A 54 -7.29 -4.24 6.70
C THR A 54 -7.19 -4.56 5.22
N HIS A 55 -7.27 -5.83 4.86
CA HIS A 55 -7.35 -6.24 3.46
C HIS A 55 -8.73 -5.93 2.90
N VAL A 56 -8.77 -5.42 1.69
CA VAL A 56 -10.00 -5.05 0.98
C VAL A 56 -9.93 -5.52 -0.47
N LYS A 57 -11.11 -5.70 -1.06
CA LYS A 57 -11.25 -6.02 -2.48
C LYS A 57 -12.23 -5.10 -3.17
N VAL A 58 -11.89 -4.62 -4.37
CA VAL A 58 -12.81 -3.89 -5.25
C VAL A 58 -13.84 -4.84 -5.85
N ARG A 59 -15.08 -4.36 -5.99
CA ARG A 59 -16.23 -5.18 -6.39
C ARG A 59 -16.95 -4.67 -7.63
N ASP A 60 -16.72 -3.42 -8.00
CA ASP A 60 -17.31 -2.74 -9.16
C ASP A 60 -16.27 -2.44 -10.26
N SER A 61 -15.14 -3.14 -10.25
CA SER A 61 -14.19 -3.15 -11.37
C SER A 61 -14.83 -3.81 -12.60
N VAL A 62 -14.91 -3.05 -13.70
CA VAL A 62 -15.56 -3.47 -14.95
C VAL A 62 -14.55 -3.60 -16.10
N GLU A 63 -13.34 -3.08 -15.90
CA GLU A 63 -12.26 -3.11 -16.86
C GLU A 63 -11.88 -4.56 -17.19
N THR A 64 -11.73 -4.83 -18.48
CA THR A 64 -11.35 -6.14 -19.01
C THR A 64 -10.07 -5.98 -19.79
N ASP A 65 -10.13 -5.43 -20.99
CA ASP A 65 -8.99 -5.33 -21.93
C ASP A 65 -7.79 -4.54 -21.39
N ALA A 66 -8.01 -3.64 -20.43
CA ALA A 66 -6.97 -2.86 -19.77
C ALA A 66 -6.29 -3.60 -18.61
N CYS A 67 -6.79 -4.79 -18.22
CA CYS A 67 -6.21 -5.62 -17.17
C CYS A 67 -5.28 -6.68 -17.75
N LYS A 68 -4.27 -7.08 -16.98
CA LYS A 68 -3.23 -8.05 -17.36
C LYS A 68 -3.79 -9.41 -17.77
N LYS A 69 -4.88 -9.88 -17.15
CA LYS A 69 -5.54 -11.15 -17.51
C LYS A 69 -6.84 -10.96 -18.28
N GLN A 70 -7.11 -9.74 -18.76
CA GLN A 70 -8.28 -9.43 -19.58
C GLN A 70 -9.61 -9.86 -18.93
N ARG A 71 -9.75 -9.64 -17.62
CA ARG A 71 -10.89 -10.14 -16.83
C ARG A 71 -11.51 -9.04 -15.98
N ALA A 72 -12.84 -8.94 -16.02
CA ALA A 72 -13.60 -8.07 -15.13
C ALA A 72 -13.36 -8.43 -13.66
N GLY A 73 -13.38 -7.41 -12.79
CA GLY A 73 -13.10 -7.59 -11.37
C GLY A 73 -11.66 -7.94 -11.05
N GLN A 74 -10.71 -7.64 -11.95
CA GLN A 74 -9.28 -7.83 -11.71
C GLN A 74 -8.56 -6.51 -11.44
N CYS A 75 -8.91 -5.46 -12.15
CA CYS A 75 -8.20 -4.19 -12.05
C CYS A 75 -9.11 -3.01 -12.33
N PHE A 76 -8.71 -1.83 -11.92
CA PHE A 76 -9.45 -0.59 -12.16
C PHE A 76 -8.48 0.57 -12.37
N ARG A 77 -8.95 1.65 -12.99
CA ARG A 77 -8.11 2.83 -13.20
C ARG A 77 -7.82 3.54 -11.88
N ALA A 78 -6.58 3.96 -11.66
CA ALA A 78 -6.18 4.66 -10.44
C ALA A 78 -6.87 6.02 -10.25
N ASP A 79 -7.37 6.62 -11.33
CA ASP A 79 -8.11 7.89 -11.35
C ASP A 79 -9.64 7.69 -11.28
N ALA A 80 -10.12 6.46 -11.07
CA ALA A 80 -11.55 6.20 -10.93
C ALA A 80 -12.14 7.09 -9.83
N PRO A 81 -13.21 7.86 -10.09
CA PRO A 81 -13.72 8.84 -9.14
C PRO A 81 -14.34 8.20 -7.89
N SER A 82 -14.86 6.98 -8.03
CA SER A 82 -15.40 6.19 -6.93
C SER A 82 -15.21 4.71 -7.16
N ILE A 83 -15.07 3.94 -6.08
CA ILE A 83 -15.06 2.48 -6.08
C ILE A 83 -15.93 1.91 -4.96
N SER A 84 -16.33 0.65 -5.12
CA SER A 84 -17.05 -0.14 -4.13
C SER A 84 -16.14 -1.27 -3.65
N ILE A 85 -15.91 -1.33 -2.33
CA ILE A 85 -15.02 -2.30 -1.72
C ILE A 85 -15.76 -3.20 -0.73
N SER A 86 -15.35 -4.46 -0.67
CA SER A 86 -15.65 -5.33 0.48
C SER A 86 -14.45 -5.37 1.42
N VAL A 87 -14.71 -5.33 2.72
CA VAL A 87 -13.67 -5.46 3.75
C VAL A 87 -13.53 -6.93 4.16
N ASP A 88 -12.30 -7.42 4.23
CA ASP A 88 -12.01 -8.78 4.72
C ASP A 88 -11.19 -8.71 6.02
N ARG A 89 -10.01 -9.33 6.03
CA ARG A 89 -9.27 -9.61 7.25
C ARG A 89 -8.54 -8.38 7.77
N LYS A 90 -8.56 -8.23 9.09
CA LYS A 90 -7.76 -7.25 9.84
C LYS A 90 -6.51 -7.89 10.43
N GLY A 91 -5.43 -7.12 10.46
CA GLY A 91 -4.13 -7.48 11.00
C GLY A 91 -3.48 -6.32 11.73
N LYS A 92 -2.42 -6.61 12.47
CA LYS A 92 -1.60 -5.57 13.12
C LYS A 92 -0.55 -5.06 12.15
N ALA A 93 -0.40 -3.75 12.10
CA ALA A 93 0.63 -3.08 11.32
C ALA A 93 1.39 -2.08 12.19
N GLU A 94 2.67 -1.93 11.91
CA GLU A 94 3.53 -0.91 12.50
C GLU A 94 4.11 -0.13 11.34
N PHE A 95 3.96 1.19 11.31
CA PHE A 95 4.42 1.97 10.17
C PHE A 95 5.17 3.21 10.62
N THR A 96 6.24 3.50 9.87
CA THR A 96 7.07 4.70 9.99
C THR A 96 7.09 5.41 8.63
N ASP A 97 7.78 6.55 8.53
CA ASP A 97 7.89 7.27 7.27
C ASP A 97 8.61 6.45 6.18
N THR A 98 9.42 5.46 6.57
CA THR A 98 10.29 4.69 5.65
C THR A 98 10.02 3.20 5.67
N THR A 99 9.17 2.70 6.58
CA THR A 99 8.91 1.27 6.71
C THR A 99 7.43 0.94 6.95
N LEU A 100 7.03 -0.24 6.47
CA LEU A 100 5.76 -0.88 6.75
C LEU A 100 6.04 -2.25 7.37
N GLY A 101 5.63 -2.45 8.61
CA GLY A 101 5.72 -3.70 9.36
C GLY A 101 4.35 -4.39 9.40
N ILE A 102 4.25 -5.62 8.89
CA ILE A 102 3.00 -6.42 8.95
C ILE A 102 3.23 -7.62 9.85
N ARG A 103 2.38 -7.78 10.86
CA ARG A 103 2.47 -8.91 11.79
C ARG A 103 1.50 -10.02 11.44
N PHE A 104 2.05 -11.20 11.16
CA PHE A 104 1.27 -12.40 10.88
C PHE A 104 1.98 -13.66 11.40
N LEU A 105 1.20 -14.60 11.94
CA LEU A 105 1.66 -15.89 12.48
C LEU A 105 2.88 -15.78 13.41
N GLY A 106 2.86 -14.78 14.31
CA GLY A 106 3.91 -14.57 15.32
C GLY A 106 5.18 -13.88 14.82
N CYS A 107 5.28 -13.55 13.52
CA CYS A 107 6.41 -12.84 12.92
C CYS A 107 5.96 -11.50 12.35
N THR A 108 6.78 -10.45 12.50
CA THR A 108 6.56 -9.14 11.86
C THR A 108 7.50 -9.02 10.69
N GLN A 109 6.97 -8.98 9.47
CA GLN A 109 7.76 -8.69 8.28
C GLN A 109 7.90 -7.19 8.13
N ILE A 110 9.13 -6.70 8.00
CA ILE A 110 9.41 -5.31 7.69
C ILE A 110 9.57 -5.16 6.18
N PHE A 111 8.91 -4.16 5.62
CA PHE A 111 9.07 -3.70 4.25
C PHE A 111 9.65 -2.30 4.25
N HIS A 112 10.69 -2.07 3.46
CA HIS A 112 11.34 -0.79 3.27
C HIS A 112 10.70 -0.05 2.10
N LYS A 113 10.29 1.19 2.35
CA LYS A 113 9.67 2.08 1.37
C LYS A 113 10.73 2.74 0.50
N THR A 114 10.51 2.74 -0.81
CA THR A 114 11.18 3.61 -1.77
C THR A 114 10.12 4.34 -2.59
N ASP A 115 10.17 5.67 -2.62
CA ASP A 115 9.25 6.45 -3.45
C ASP A 115 9.66 6.30 -4.93
N ILE A 116 8.71 5.88 -5.77
CA ILE A 116 8.90 5.78 -7.21
C ILE A 116 8.10 6.88 -7.87
N ASN A 117 8.83 7.89 -8.36
CA ASN A 117 8.27 8.90 -9.23
C ASN A 117 8.10 8.27 -10.61
N SER A 118 6.88 7.86 -10.92
CA SER A 118 6.51 7.62 -12.30
C SER A 118 6.59 8.96 -13.04
N ASP A 119 7.22 8.92 -14.21
CA ASP A 119 7.50 9.99 -15.16
C ASP A 119 6.76 11.35 -14.96
N ARG A 120 7.49 12.47 -15.17
CA ARG A 120 6.98 13.86 -15.06
C ARG A 120 5.79 14.18 -15.99
N ASN A 121 5.39 13.23 -16.83
CA ASN A 121 4.30 13.30 -17.79
C ASN A 121 3.00 12.64 -17.31
N THR A 122 3.00 12.02 -16.13
CA THR A 122 1.81 11.47 -15.47
C THR A 122 1.44 12.41 -14.33
N ASP A 123 0.20 12.89 -14.27
CA ASP A 123 -0.31 13.88 -13.32
C ASP A 123 -0.07 13.51 -11.83
N GLY A 124 1.15 13.72 -11.34
CA GLY A 124 1.50 13.83 -9.91
C GLY A 124 1.35 12.56 -9.05
N ALA A 125 1.06 11.39 -9.61
CA ALA A 125 0.84 10.21 -8.80
C ALA A 125 2.12 9.42 -8.54
N THR A 126 2.79 9.74 -7.45
CA THR A 126 3.86 8.91 -6.88
C THR A 126 3.26 7.59 -6.38
N PHE A 127 3.83 6.47 -6.82
CA PHE A 127 3.62 5.17 -6.19
C PHE A 127 4.88 4.78 -5.43
N VAL A 128 4.79 3.77 -4.56
CA VAL A 128 5.91 3.35 -3.74
C VAL A 128 6.24 1.89 -3.95
N GLU A 129 7.50 1.55 -3.82
CA GLU A 129 7.94 0.18 -3.61
C GLU A 129 8.07 -0.09 -2.11
N ALA A 130 7.44 -1.17 -1.64
CA ALA A 130 7.60 -1.74 -0.32
C ALA A 130 8.32 -3.08 -0.48
N ARG A 131 9.65 -3.05 -0.31
CA ARG A 131 10.53 -4.22 -0.46
C ARG A 131 10.73 -4.93 0.89
N PRO A 132 10.55 -6.26 0.98
CA PRO A 132 10.78 -6.98 2.23
C PRO A 132 12.27 -6.91 2.62
N ASP A 133 12.53 -6.87 3.94
CA ASP A 133 13.87 -7.04 4.46
C ASP A 133 14.48 -8.41 4.09
N ASP A 134 15.79 -8.56 4.26
CA ASP A 134 16.46 -9.83 3.99
C ASP A 134 16.05 -10.92 5.00
N LYS A 135 15.75 -10.52 6.25
CA LYS A 135 15.34 -11.41 7.33
C LYS A 135 13.82 -11.69 7.28
N ARG A 136 13.44 -12.43 6.26
CA ARG A 136 12.03 -12.65 5.95
C ARG A 136 11.32 -13.57 6.93
N CYS A 137 10.10 -13.19 7.27
CA CYS A 137 9.12 -14.14 7.77
C CYS A 137 8.84 -15.20 6.69
N TYR A 138 8.64 -16.46 7.11
CA TYR A 138 8.42 -17.57 6.18
C TYR A 138 7.22 -17.34 5.22
N TRP A 139 6.26 -16.51 5.62
CA TRP A 139 5.06 -16.21 4.85
C TRP A 139 5.22 -15.03 3.87
N ALA A 140 6.21 -14.15 4.05
CA ALA A 140 6.31 -12.92 3.27
C ALA A 140 6.91 -13.14 1.87
N GLY A 141 7.81 -14.13 1.75
CA GLY A 141 8.54 -14.38 0.51
C GLY A 141 9.33 -13.16 0.03
N GLU A 142 9.73 -13.17 -1.25
CA GLU A 142 10.57 -12.11 -1.84
C GLU A 142 9.76 -11.05 -2.59
N LYS A 143 8.42 -11.06 -2.46
CA LYS A 143 7.56 -10.18 -3.24
C LYS A 143 7.77 -8.72 -2.80
N HIS A 144 8.04 -7.85 -3.75
CA HIS A 144 7.95 -6.41 -3.57
C HIS A 144 6.51 -5.99 -3.81
N PHE A 145 5.96 -5.16 -2.93
CA PHE A 145 4.66 -4.55 -3.16
C PHE A 145 4.87 -3.19 -3.82
N TYR A 146 4.30 -3.00 -5.00
CA TYR A 146 4.21 -1.67 -5.60
C TYR A 146 2.83 -1.13 -5.30
N LEU A 147 2.75 -0.07 -4.51
CA LEU A 147 1.51 0.42 -3.93
C LEU A 147 1.26 1.86 -4.34
N ARG A 148 0.01 2.16 -4.69
CA ARG A 148 -0.47 3.52 -4.92
C ARG A 148 -1.66 3.82 -4.04
N ARG A 149 -1.66 5.04 -3.47
CA ARG A 149 -2.75 5.52 -2.65
C ARG A 149 -3.95 5.86 -3.53
N TYR A 150 -5.12 5.39 -3.13
CA TYR A 150 -6.39 5.74 -3.76
C TYR A 150 -6.97 6.98 -3.09
N LEU A 151 -7.40 7.96 -3.90
CA LEU A 151 -7.86 9.27 -3.44
C LEU A 151 -9.33 9.57 -3.82
N GLY A 152 -9.98 8.67 -4.56
CA GLY A 152 -11.39 8.81 -4.92
C GLY A 152 -12.34 8.44 -3.78
N GLU A 153 -13.64 8.50 -4.07
CA GLU A 153 -14.69 8.12 -3.13
C GLU A 153 -14.72 6.60 -2.92
N VAL A 154 -14.91 6.16 -1.68
CA VAL A 154 -14.98 4.73 -1.34
C VAL A 154 -16.33 4.41 -0.74
N LYS A 155 -17.03 3.45 -1.35
CA LYS A 155 -18.27 2.88 -0.84
C LYS A 155 -17.96 1.51 -0.27
N THR A 156 -18.21 1.30 1.01
CA THR A 156 -18.09 -0.04 1.59
C THR A 156 -19.39 -0.79 1.35
N ILE A 157 -19.29 -1.97 0.78
CA ILE A 157 -20.43 -2.89 0.63
C ILE A 157 -20.30 -4.01 1.68
N GLU A 158 -21.44 -4.35 2.29
CA GLU A 158 -21.56 -5.43 3.27
C GLU A 158 -21.61 -6.82 2.61
#